data_AF-A0A7K4FAK3-F1
#
_entry.id   AF-A0A7K4FAK3-F1
#
_cell.length_a   1.000
_cell.length_b   1.000
_cell.length_c   1.000
_cell.angle_alpha   90.00
_cell.angle_beta   90.00
_cell.angle_gamma   90.00
#
_symmetry.space_group_name_H-M   'P 1'
#
loop_
_entity.id
_entity.type
_entity.pdbx_description
1 polymer ?
#
loop_
_entity_poly.entity_id
_entity_poly.type
_entity_poly.pdbx_seq_one_letter_code
_entity_poly.pdbx_strand_id
1 'polypeptide(L)'
;MITIKIGGSVVDDLHPSTIADIKKVAESEGIILVHGGGKEVTKVCEQLGKEPKFVTSPSGIKSRYTDKETAEIFTMVMSGRINKTIVQMLQKNGINAIGISGVDAKIIRADRKK
;
A
#
# COMPACT_ATOMS: atom_id res chain seq x y z
N MET A 1 -10.04 12.35 -13.73
CA MET A 1 -8.96 11.90 -12.80
C MET A 1 -9.58 11.07 -11.72
N ILE A 2 -9.24 9.78 -11.65
CA ILE A 2 -9.89 8.81 -10.76
C ILE A 2 -8.88 8.29 -9.73
N THR A 3 -9.27 8.26 -8.46
CA THR A 3 -8.48 7.63 -7.39
C THR A 3 -9.12 6.32 -6.97
N ILE A 4 -8.37 5.22 -7.07
CA ILE A 4 -8.85 3.87 -6.73
C ILE A 4 -8.06 3.34 -5.53
N LYS A 5 -8.78 2.92 -4.48
CA LYS A 5 -8.17 2.24 -3.33
C LYS A 5 -8.19 0.73 -3.55
N ILE A 6 -7.01 0.12 -3.70
CA ILE A 6 -6.88 -1.35 -3.72
C ILE A 6 -6.53 -1.87 -2.32
N GLY A 7 -7.23 -2.90 -1.88
CA GLY A 7 -6.95 -3.58 -0.62
C GLY A 7 -5.54 -4.18 -0.62
N GLY A 8 -4.87 -4.20 0.54
CA GLY A 8 -3.54 -4.82 0.63
C GLY A 8 -3.54 -6.34 0.40
N SER A 9 -4.70 -6.98 0.54
CA SER A 9 -4.89 -8.41 0.34
C SER A 9 -5.15 -8.82 -1.11
N VAL A 10 -5.35 -7.87 -2.03
CA VAL A 10 -5.66 -8.18 -3.44
C VAL A 10 -4.46 -7.99 -4.36
N VAL A 11 -3.30 -7.60 -3.83
CA VAL A 11 -2.16 -7.18 -4.65
C VAL A 11 -1.58 -8.33 -5.48
N ASP A 12 -1.63 -9.55 -4.96
CA ASP A 12 -1.15 -10.75 -5.67
C ASP A 12 -2.26 -11.40 -6.55
N ASP A 13 -3.53 -11.01 -6.36
CA ASP A 13 -4.71 -11.70 -6.91
C ASP A 13 -5.73 -10.75 -7.55
N LEU A 14 -5.27 -9.63 -8.13
CA LEU A 14 -6.18 -8.74 -8.87
C LEU A 14 -6.76 -9.50 -10.07
N HIS A 15 -8.08 -9.62 -10.09
CA HIS A 15 -8.78 -10.33 -11.16
C HIS A 15 -8.46 -9.67 -12.52
N PRO A 16 -8.22 -10.46 -13.60
CA PRO A 16 -7.85 -9.91 -14.90
C PRO A 16 -8.81 -8.84 -15.43
N SER A 17 -10.12 -8.96 -15.14
CA SER A 17 -11.10 -7.93 -15.52
C SER A 17 -10.85 -6.59 -14.83
N THR A 18 -10.39 -6.59 -13.57
CA THR A 18 -10.05 -5.35 -12.85
C THR A 18 -8.86 -4.65 -13.51
N ILE A 19 -7.88 -5.43 -13.99
CA ILE A 19 -6.73 -4.87 -14.71
C ILE A 19 -7.18 -4.27 -16.05
N ALA A 20 -8.09 -4.95 -16.76
CA ALA A 20 -8.66 -4.43 -18.00
C ALA A 20 -9.44 -3.12 -17.77
N ASP A 21 -10.21 -3.03 -16.69
CA ASP A 21 -10.93 -1.80 -16.32
C ASP A 21 -9.96 -0.66 -15.98
N ILE A 22 -8.91 -0.93 -15.19
CA ILE A 22 -7.86 0.04 -14.88
C ILE A 22 -7.19 0.54 -16.17
N LYS A 23 -6.88 -0.36 -17.11
CA LYS A 23 -6.28 0.00 -18.40
C LYS A 23 -7.18 0.93 -19.20
N LYS A 24 -8.45 0.57 -19.35
CA LYS A 24 -9.43 1.37 -20.09
C LYS A 24 -9.56 2.79 -19.50
N VAL A 25 -9.58 2.90 -18.18
CA VAL A 25 -9.63 4.20 -17.50
C VAL A 25 -8.33 4.99 -17.72
N ALA A 26 -7.17 4.34 -17.64
CA ALA A 26 -5.87 4.98 -17.82
C ALA A 26 -5.64 5.52 -19.25
N GLU A 27 -6.30 4.93 -20.25
CA GLU A 27 -6.27 5.38 -21.65
C GLU A 27 -7.12 6.64 -21.89
N SER A 28 -8.17 6.87 -21.09
CA SER A 28 -9.08 8.01 -21.25
C SER A 28 -8.86 9.14 -20.24
N GLU A 29 -8.36 8.83 -19.04
CA GLU A 29 -8.18 9.78 -17.94
C GLU A 29 -6.95 9.47 -17.07
N GLY A 30 -6.47 10.45 -16.32
CA GLY A 30 -5.48 10.21 -15.27
C GLY A 30 -6.03 9.32 -14.14
N ILE A 31 -5.19 8.42 -13.64
CA ILE A 31 -5.52 7.48 -12.57
C ILE A 31 -4.49 7.52 -11.43
N ILE A 32 -4.97 7.45 -10.19
CA ILE A 32 -4.16 7.30 -8.99
C ILE A 32 -4.59 6.01 -8.27
N LEU A 33 -3.66 5.08 -8.08
CA LEU A 33 -3.90 3.88 -7.29
C LEU A 33 -3.29 4.05 -5.89
N VAL A 34 -4.12 3.87 -4.86
CA VAL A 34 -3.70 3.87 -3.46
C VAL A 34 -3.83 2.46 -2.92
N HIS A 35 -2.76 1.90 -2.35
CA HIS A 35 -2.80 0.54 -1.79
C HIS A 35 -2.67 0.52 -0.27
N GLY A 36 -3.09 -0.59 0.33
CA GLY A 36 -2.78 -0.92 1.72
C GLY A 36 -1.83 -2.12 1.77
N GLY A 37 -1.76 -2.75 2.94
CA GLY A 37 -0.86 -3.90 3.12
C GLY A 37 -0.75 -4.41 4.56
N GLY A 38 -1.68 -4.02 5.44
CA GLY A 38 -1.51 -4.24 6.88
C GLY A 38 -1.32 -5.71 7.27
N LYS A 39 -2.00 -6.63 6.58
CA LYS A 39 -1.84 -8.08 6.78
C LYS A 39 -0.43 -8.57 6.42
N GLU A 40 0.11 -8.11 5.30
CA GLU A 40 1.46 -8.48 4.87
C GLU A 40 2.53 -7.90 5.81
N VAL A 41 2.31 -6.68 6.32
CA VAL A 41 3.19 -6.12 7.37
C VAL A 41 3.16 -6.99 8.63
N THR A 42 1.98 -7.44 9.07
CA THR A 42 1.87 -8.38 10.21
C THR A 42 2.68 -9.65 9.96
N LYS A 43 2.50 -10.27 8.79
CA LYS A 43 3.20 -11.50 8.40
C LYS A 43 4.72 -11.31 8.40
N VAL A 44 5.22 -10.22 7.81
CA VAL A 44 6.66 -9.95 7.77
C VAL A 44 7.23 -9.62 9.14
N CYS A 45 6.49 -8.89 9.99
CA CYS A 45 6.88 -8.71 11.39
C CYS A 45 7.07 -10.06 12.10
N GLU A 46 6.08 -10.97 11.99
CA GLU A 46 6.14 -12.30 12.59
C GLU A 46 7.34 -13.12 12.05
N GLN A 47 7.58 -13.08 10.74
CA GLN A 47 8.73 -13.74 10.11
C GLN A 47 10.09 -13.22 10.61
N LEU A 48 10.16 -11.96 11.01
CA LEU A 48 11.35 -11.33 11.57
C LEU A 48 11.43 -11.46 13.10
N GLY A 49 10.52 -12.23 13.72
CA GLY A 49 10.48 -12.42 15.17
C GLY A 49 9.95 -11.20 15.94
N LYS A 50 9.31 -10.25 15.25
CA LYS A 50 8.72 -9.04 15.84
C LYS A 50 7.22 -9.21 16.03
N GLU A 51 6.75 -9.20 17.27
CA GLU A 51 5.33 -9.31 17.58
C GLU A 51 4.53 -8.06 17.14
N PRO A 52 3.49 -8.20 16.29
CA PRO A 52 2.62 -7.11 15.89
C PRO A 52 1.75 -6.57 17.04
N LYS A 53 1.91 -5.28 17.39
CA LYS A 53 1.11 -4.64 18.45
C LYS A 53 -0.01 -3.76 17.86
N PHE A 54 -1.17 -3.78 18.50
CA PHE A 54 -2.31 -2.93 18.16
C PHE A 54 -2.82 -2.19 19.40
N VAL A 55 -3.21 -0.94 19.20
CA VAL A 55 -3.76 -0.05 20.24
C VAL A 55 -5.11 0.49 19.80
N THR A 56 -6.01 0.69 20.76
CA THR A 56 -7.34 1.26 20.53
C THR A 56 -7.39 2.63 21.18
N SER A 57 -7.72 3.66 20.39
CA SER A 57 -7.89 5.04 20.88
C SER A 57 -9.15 5.19 21.75
N PRO A 58 -9.28 6.27 22.54
CA PRO A 58 -10.49 6.53 23.33
C PRO A 58 -11.79 6.60 22.50
N SER A 59 -11.69 6.97 21.22
CA SER A 59 -12.82 6.97 20.27
C SER A 59 -13.11 5.59 19.66
N GLY A 60 -12.44 4.53 20.12
CA GLY A 60 -12.65 3.15 19.66
C GLY A 60 -11.88 2.75 18.40
N ILE A 61 -11.09 3.65 17.81
CA ILE A 61 -10.32 3.34 16.60
C ILE A 61 -9.13 2.44 16.96
N LYS A 62 -9.13 1.20 16.46
CA LYS A 62 -8.00 0.26 16.55
C LYS A 62 -6.97 0.56 15.45
N SER A 63 -5.70 0.65 15.83
CA SER A 63 -4.58 0.93 14.93
C SER A 63 -3.33 0.15 15.32
N ARG A 64 -2.40 -0.05 14.37
CA ARG A 64 -1.10 -0.68 14.66
C ARG A 64 -0.25 0.26 15.50
N TYR A 65 0.24 -0.21 16.64
CA TYR A 65 1.32 0.47 17.33
C TYR A 65 2.60 0.31 16.53
N THR A 66 3.14 1.43 16.05
CA THR A 66 4.24 1.45 15.09
C THR A 66 5.44 2.12 15.75
N ASP A 67 6.26 1.32 16.45
CA ASP A 67 7.57 1.77 16.93
C ASP A 67 8.56 1.93 15.75
N LYS A 68 9.79 2.38 16.05
CA LYS A 68 10.80 2.66 15.01
C LYS A 68 11.06 1.44 14.12
N GLU A 69 11.31 0.29 14.73
CA GLU A 69 11.55 -0.97 14.03
C GLU A 69 10.33 -1.40 13.20
N THR A 70 9.12 -1.28 13.76
CA THR A 70 7.89 -1.57 13.03
C THR A 70 7.70 -0.61 11.85
N ALA A 71 8.11 0.66 11.97
CA ALA A 71 8.04 1.64 10.88
C ALA A 71 9.02 1.31 9.74
N GLU A 72 10.21 0.80 10.06
CA GLU A 72 11.18 0.31 9.08
C GLU A 72 10.60 -0.90 8.33
N ILE A 73 10.07 -1.89 9.04
CA ILE A 73 9.38 -3.04 8.44
C ILE A 73 8.18 -2.59 7.59
N PHE A 74 7.37 -1.68 8.11
CA PHE A 74 6.21 -1.14 7.39
C PHE A 74 6.64 -0.50 6.06
N THR A 75 7.73 0.27 6.05
CA THR A 75 8.27 0.91 4.85
C THR A 75 8.79 -0.11 3.85
N MET A 76 9.56 -1.11 4.31
CA MET A 76 10.06 -2.20 3.47
C MET A 76 8.93 -2.95 2.76
N VAL A 77 7.86 -3.26 3.48
CA VAL A 77 6.75 -4.04 2.95
C VAL A 77 5.85 -3.18 2.06
N MET A 78 5.44 -1.99 2.52
CA MET A 78 4.51 -1.16 1.78
C MET A 78 5.15 -0.54 0.54
N SER A 79 6.25 0.21 0.70
CA SER A 79 6.90 0.96 -0.38
C SER A 79 7.82 0.09 -1.24
N GLY A 80 8.35 -0.98 -0.65
CA GLY A 80 9.14 -1.98 -1.37
C GLY A 80 8.23 -3.04 -1.97
N ARG A 81 8.02 -4.14 -1.24
CA ARG A 81 7.38 -5.35 -1.77
C ARG A 81 6.05 -5.06 -2.47
N ILE A 82 5.06 -4.53 -1.75
CA ILE A 82 3.69 -4.39 -2.27
C ILE A 82 3.63 -3.39 -3.41
N ASN A 83 4.19 -2.19 -3.21
CA ASN A 83 4.21 -1.15 -4.23
C ASN A 83 4.87 -1.64 -5.53
N LYS A 84 6.01 -2.34 -5.44
CA LYS A 84 6.71 -2.82 -6.63
C LYS A 84 6.03 -4.02 -7.28
N THR A 85 5.35 -4.87 -6.52
CA THR A 85 4.48 -5.91 -7.10
C THR A 85 3.36 -5.29 -7.94
N ILE A 86 2.68 -4.25 -7.43
CA ILE A 86 1.63 -3.54 -8.18
C ILE A 86 2.20 -2.93 -9.46
N VAL A 87 3.32 -2.20 -9.36
CA VAL A 87 3.97 -1.59 -10.52
C VAL A 87 4.33 -2.67 -11.54
N GLN A 88 4.96 -3.78 -11.13
CA GLN A 88 5.31 -4.86 -12.03
C GLN A 88 4.07 -5.45 -12.72
N MET A 89 2.97 -5.67 -12.00
CA MET A 89 1.72 -6.18 -12.55
C MET A 89 1.13 -5.22 -13.58
N LEU A 90 1.11 -3.92 -13.32
CA LEU A 90 0.62 -2.91 -14.26
C LEU A 90 1.49 -2.87 -15.52
N GLN A 91 2.81 -2.84 -15.35
CA GLN A 91 3.77 -2.84 -16.46
C GLN A 91 3.61 -4.08 -17.35
N LYS A 92 3.43 -5.28 -16.75
CA LYS A 92 3.16 -6.53 -17.48
C LYS A 92 1.89 -6.47 -18.34
N ASN A 93 0.92 -5.62 -17.98
CA ASN A 93 -0.34 -5.45 -18.71
C ASN A 93 -0.33 -4.21 -19.64
N GLY A 94 0.85 -3.63 -19.87
CA GLY A 94 1.03 -2.48 -20.76
C GLY A 94 0.53 -1.16 -20.16
N ILE A 95 0.37 -1.08 -18.84
CA ILE A 95 -0.01 0.14 -18.13
C ILE A 95 1.26 0.73 -17.53
N ASN A 96 1.76 1.83 -18.10
CA ASN A 96 2.98 2.46 -17.61
C ASN A 96 2.73 3.13 -16.25
N ALA A 97 3.34 2.59 -15.20
CA ALA A 97 3.11 3.00 -13.82
C ALA A 97 4.40 3.37 -13.09
N ILE A 98 4.31 4.39 -12.24
CA ILE A 98 5.34 4.77 -11.27
C ILE A 98 4.80 4.57 -9.85
N GLY A 99 5.57 3.85 -9.04
CA GLY A 99 5.22 3.59 -7.64
C GLY A 99 5.97 4.53 -6.70
N ILE A 100 5.22 5.34 -5.97
CA ILE A 100 5.72 6.34 -5.01
C ILE A 100 5.07 6.16 -3.64
N SER A 101 5.68 6.76 -2.64
CA SER A 101 5.24 6.82 -1.25
C SER A 101 5.17 8.26 -0.77
N GLY A 102 4.55 8.51 0.39
CA GLY A 102 4.34 9.87 0.90
C GLY A 102 5.63 10.69 1.11
N VAL A 103 6.75 10.02 1.38
CA VAL A 103 8.05 10.67 1.61
C VAL A 103 8.70 11.15 0.31
N ASP A 104 8.37 10.53 -0.83
CA ASP A 104 8.90 10.91 -2.13
C ASP A 104 8.41 12.32 -2.46
N ALA A 105 9.35 13.25 -2.65
CA ALA A 105 9.07 14.68 -2.88
C ALA A 105 8.11 15.33 -1.84
N LYS A 106 7.95 14.74 -0.65
CA LYS A 106 7.01 15.19 0.39
C LYS A 106 5.56 15.32 -0.12
N ILE A 107 5.13 14.44 -1.03
CA ILE A 107 3.77 14.47 -1.61
C ILE A 107 2.66 14.28 -0.56
N ILE A 108 2.95 13.59 0.54
CA ILE A 108 2.04 13.46 1.68
C ILE A 108 2.77 13.89 2.94
N ARG A 109 2.14 14.81 3.68
CA ARG A 109 2.56 15.21 5.03
C ARG A 109 1.53 14.69 6.01
N ALA A 110 1.99 14.17 7.14
CA ALA A 110 1.15 13.66 8.19
C ALA A 110 1.61 14.21 9.53
N ASP A 111 0.65 14.54 10.39
CA ASP A 111 0.92 14.87 11.78
C ASP A 111 1.07 13.58 12.58
N ARG A 112 2.18 13.48 13.32
CA ARG A 112 2.39 12.38 14.25
C ARG A 112 1.31 12.44 15.33
N LYS A 113 0.55 11.35 15.49
CA LYS A 113 -0.37 11.19 16.62
C LYS A 113 0.44 11.30 17.92
N LYS A 114 0.03 12.25 18.77
CA LYS A 114 0.59 12.46 20.10
C LYS A 114 0.05 11.42 21.07
#